data_AF-A0A2G9TSC4-F1
#
_entry.id   AF-A0A2G9TSC4-F1
#
_cell.length_a   1.000
_cell.length_b   1.000
_cell.length_c   1.000
_cell.angle_alpha   90.00
_cell.angle_beta   90.00
_cell.angle_gamma   90.00
#
_symmetry.space_group_name_H-M   'P 1'
#
loop_
_entity.id
_entity.type
_entity.pdbx_description
1 polymer ?
#
loop_
_entity_poly.entity_id
_entity_poly.type
_entity_poly.pdbx_seq_one_letter_code
_entity_poly.pdbx_strand_id
1 'polypeptide(L)'
;KMGGLFSKKTPSPPKNCQITEQDQAILQLKTQRDKIKQFVRRKEKCMERERELARQLIKDGRKDRALLLLKKKRFQENVIERTLKQLDNIDRMVHDLEFADIQQRVVEGLRQGNDALKKINAIFDMDEIEKLMEETKEAAEYQEEISALLTGQLSNTDVEEAEHELEQLLASQVSDVVLPDVPAHELPHREREKSRMGGEGCGLLELTAITLLEKRVKYERMLLGVATLKQSFWSFGAIEAMQKHGKSQPTLEEP
;
A
#
# COMPACT_ATOMS: atom_id res chain seq x y z
N LYS A 1 -60.90 14.10 -20.76
CA LYS A 1 -60.29 13.23 -21.79
C LYS A 1 -59.46 14.12 -22.73
N MET A 2 -58.19 14.33 -22.41
CA MET A 2 -57.13 15.03 -23.18
C MET A 2 -55.83 14.58 -22.47
N GLY A 3 -54.83 13.88 -22.99
CA GLY A 3 -54.37 13.67 -24.37
C GLY A 3 -53.28 14.70 -24.71
N GLY A 4 -51.99 14.38 -24.57
CA GLY A 4 -50.94 15.26 -25.10
C GLY A 4 -49.47 15.10 -24.63
N LEU A 5 -48.70 14.27 -25.35
CA LEU A 5 -47.51 14.74 -26.09
C LEU A 5 -46.22 15.17 -25.33
N PHE A 6 -45.59 14.31 -24.53
CA PHE A 6 -44.14 14.44 -24.23
C PHE A 6 -43.43 13.09 -24.06
N SER A 7 -43.33 12.30 -25.13
CA SER A 7 -42.34 11.21 -25.19
C SER A 7 -41.02 11.76 -25.70
N LYS A 8 -40.19 12.31 -24.81
CA LYS A 8 -38.77 12.54 -25.10
C LYS A 8 -38.10 11.19 -25.33
N LYS A 9 -37.62 10.94 -26.55
CA LYS A 9 -36.75 9.81 -26.88
C LYS A 9 -35.54 9.86 -25.96
N THR A 10 -35.38 8.86 -25.10
CA THR A 10 -34.16 8.69 -24.30
C THR A 10 -33.00 8.40 -25.24
N PRO A 11 -31.84 9.07 -25.08
CA PRO A 11 -30.66 8.75 -25.86
C PRO A 11 -30.29 7.29 -25.61
N SER A 12 -30.13 6.51 -26.67
CA SER A 12 -29.69 5.11 -26.59
C SER A 12 -28.32 5.05 -25.90
N PRO A 13 -28.13 4.18 -24.89
CA PRO A 13 -26.85 4.08 -24.19
C PRO A 13 -25.73 3.67 -25.16
N PRO A 14 -24.49 4.16 -24.95
CA PRO A 14 -23.35 3.84 -25.80
C PRO A 14 -23.09 2.32 -25.81
N LYS A 15 -22.81 1.77 -27.01
CA LYS A 15 -22.80 0.32 -27.31
C LYS A 15 -21.65 -0.49 -26.70
N ASN A 16 -20.76 0.10 -25.91
CA ASN A 16 -19.58 -0.56 -25.36
C ASN A 16 -19.50 -0.48 -23.83
N CYS A 17 -20.60 -0.77 -23.14
CA CYS A 17 -20.57 -1.00 -21.69
C CYS A 17 -20.68 -2.51 -21.45
N GLN A 18 -19.60 -3.25 -21.72
CA GLN A 18 -19.51 -4.62 -21.25
C GLN A 18 -19.37 -4.56 -19.74
N ILE A 19 -20.46 -4.86 -19.05
CA ILE A 19 -20.48 -4.94 -17.59
C ILE A 19 -19.61 -6.13 -17.21
N THR A 20 -18.48 -5.86 -16.55
CA THR A 20 -17.58 -6.91 -16.07
C THR A 20 -18.27 -7.70 -14.95
N GLU A 21 -17.94 -8.98 -14.78
CA GLU A 21 -18.45 -9.77 -13.64
C GLU A 21 -18.14 -9.10 -12.29
N GLN A 22 -17.00 -8.40 -12.22
CA GLN A 22 -16.59 -7.58 -11.07
C GLN A 22 -17.55 -6.40 -10.82
N ASP A 23 -17.97 -5.70 -11.87
CA ASP A 23 -18.95 -4.60 -11.77
C ASP A 23 -20.30 -5.10 -11.25
N GLN A 24 -20.71 -6.29 -11.68
CA GLN A 24 -21.93 -6.94 -11.17
C GLN A 24 -21.80 -7.28 -9.69
N ALA A 25 -20.66 -7.82 -9.26
CA ALA A 25 -20.40 -8.13 -7.85
C ALA A 25 -20.42 -6.85 -6.98
N ILE A 26 -19.76 -5.78 -7.43
CA ILE A 26 -19.75 -4.48 -6.75
C ILE A 26 -21.18 -3.92 -6.67
N LEU A 27 -21.97 -4.02 -7.73
CA LEU A 27 -23.36 -3.58 -7.74
C LEU A 27 -24.23 -4.35 -6.74
N GLN A 28 -24.05 -5.67 -6.66
CA GLN A 28 -24.77 -6.52 -5.71
C GLN A 28 -24.44 -6.15 -4.26
N LEU A 29 -23.16 -5.94 -3.93
CA LEU A 29 -22.73 -5.52 -2.60
C LEU A 29 -23.27 -4.12 -2.25
N LYS A 30 -23.20 -3.17 -3.18
CA LYS A 30 -23.74 -1.81 -2.99
C LYS A 30 -25.25 -1.83 -2.79
N THR A 31 -25.97 -2.68 -3.53
CA THR A 31 -27.41 -2.90 -3.34
C THR A 31 -27.72 -3.48 -1.96
N GLN A 32 -26.92 -4.45 -1.50
CA GLN A 32 -27.10 -5.07 -0.19
C GLN A 32 -26.83 -4.08 0.95
N ARG A 33 -25.78 -3.27 0.84
CA ARG A 33 -25.47 -2.16 1.75
C ARG A 33 -26.66 -1.20 1.87
N ASP A 34 -27.28 -0.83 0.76
CA ASP A 34 -28.41 0.11 0.77
C ASP A 34 -29.66 -0.51 1.42
N LYS A 35 -29.92 -1.80 1.18
CA LYS A 35 -30.99 -2.56 1.87
C LYS A 35 -30.76 -2.61 3.37
N ILE A 36 -29.51 -2.82 3.81
CA ILE A 36 -29.13 -2.85 5.23
C ILE A 36 -29.33 -1.48 5.86
N LYS A 37 -28.88 -0.40 5.22
CA LYS A 37 -29.13 0.97 5.69
C LYS A 37 -30.62 1.27 5.83
N GLN A 38 -31.44 0.82 4.87
CA GLN A 38 -32.89 0.97 4.94
C GLN A 38 -33.51 0.13 6.07
N PHE A 39 -32.97 -1.05 6.36
CA PHE A 39 -33.42 -1.88 7.49
C PHE A 39 -33.10 -1.23 8.84
N VAL A 40 -31.90 -0.67 9.01
CA VAL A 40 -31.48 0.09 10.19
C VAL A 40 -32.44 1.26 10.46
N ARG A 41 -32.67 2.11 9.45
CA ARG A 41 -33.62 3.24 9.55
C ARG A 41 -35.03 2.81 9.94
N ARG A 42 -35.51 1.70 9.37
CA ARG A 42 -36.82 1.13 9.71
C ARG A 42 -36.88 0.67 11.17
N LYS A 43 -35.81 0.04 11.67
CA LYS A 43 -35.71 -0.41 13.07
C LYS A 43 -35.59 0.74 14.06
N GLU A 44 -34.81 1.78 13.74
CA GLU A 44 -34.72 3.00 14.55
C GLU A 44 -36.09 3.66 14.75
N LYS A 45 -36.86 3.83 13.68
CA LYS A 45 -38.23 4.36 13.75
C LYS A 45 -39.19 3.46 14.55
N CYS A 46 -38.94 2.15 14.62
CA CYS A 46 -39.70 1.25 15.49
C CYS A 46 -39.31 1.42 16.96
N MET A 47 -38.01 1.57 17.27
CA MET A 47 -37.54 1.83 18.63
C MET A 47 -38.06 3.15 19.19
N GLU A 48 -38.16 4.20 18.36
CA GLU A 48 -38.75 5.48 18.76
C GLU A 48 -40.21 5.33 19.17
N ARG A 49 -41.00 4.61 18.36
CA ARG A 49 -42.41 4.29 18.67
C ARG A 49 -42.53 3.47 19.95
N GLU A 50 -41.69 2.46 20.14
CA GLU A 50 -41.67 1.66 21.38
C GLU A 50 -41.31 2.50 22.61
N ARG A 51 -40.43 3.50 22.45
CA ARG A 51 -40.08 4.45 23.52
C ARG A 51 -41.26 5.34 23.89
N GLU A 52 -42.03 5.83 22.91
CA GLU A 52 -43.24 6.62 23.15
C GLU A 52 -44.32 5.79 23.84
N LEU A 53 -44.57 4.56 23.36
CA LEU A 53 -45.50 3.63 23.98
C LEU A 53 -45.10 3.27 25.41
N ALA A 54 -43.80 3.06 25.67
CA ALA A 54 -43.30 2.84 27.02
C ALA A 54 -43.56 4.06 27.92
N ARG A 55 -43.36 5.29 27.43
CA ARG A 55 -43.68 6.51 28.19
C ARG A 55 -45.17 6.61 28.51
N GLN A 56 -46.05 6.26 27.57
CA GLN A 56 -47.50 6.25 27.79
C GLN A 56 -47.90 5.22 28.86
N LEU A 57 -47.39 3.98 28.77
CA LEU A 57 -47.69 2.93 29.74
C LEU A 57 -47.20 3.25 31.16
N ILE A 58 -46.11 4.01 31.30
CA ILE A 58 -45.64 4.51 32.60
C ILE A 58 -46.64 5.52 33.18
N LYS A 59 -47.18 6.42 32.35
CA LYS A 59 -48.22 7.38 32.77
C LYS A 59 -49.51 6.68 33.20
N ASP A 60 -49.88 5.60 32.51
CA ASP A 60 -51.04 4.76 32.84
C ASP A 60 -50.82 3.87 34.08
N GLY A 61 -49.66 3.92 34.74
CA GLY A 61 -49.33 3.10 35.91
C GLY A 61 -49.04 1.62 35.61
N ARG A 62 -49.00 1.20 34.35
CA ARG A 62 -48.80 -0.20 33.93
C ARG A 62 -47.31 -0.54 33.76
N LYS A 63 -46.61 -0.64 34.89
CA LYS A 63 -45.15 -0.84 34.95
C LYS A 63 -44.65 -2.14 34.29
N ASP A 64 -45.35 -3.26 34.46
CA ASP A 64 -44.92 -4.56 33.92
C ASP A 64 -44.90 -4.58 32.38
N ARG A 65 -45.91 -3.95 31.76
CA ARG A 65 -45.99 -3.81 30.30
C ARG A 65 -44.93 -2.85 29.78
N ALA A 66 -44.66 -1.75 30.50
CA ALA A 66 -43.58 -0.84 30.15
C ALA A 66 -42.21 -1.52 30.20
N LEU A 67 -41.95 -2.35 31.22
CA LEU A 67 -40.71 -3.12 31.34
C LEU A 67 -40.51 -4.09 30.16
N LEU A 68 -41.57 -4.75 29.72
CA LEU A 68 -41.52 -5.64 28.56
C LEU A 68 -41.18 -4.90 27.27
N LEU A 69 -41.75 -3.71 27.04
CA LEU A 69 -41.38 -2.85 25.91
C LEU A 69 -39.92 -2.38 25.98
N LEU A 70 -39.41 -2.03 27.15
CA LEU A 70 -38.01 -1.64 27.31
C LEU A 70 -37.05 -2.81 27.04
N LYS A 71 -37.41 -4.04 27.44
CA LYS A 71 -36.66 -5.25 27.08
C LYS A 71 -36.66 -5.48 25.57
N LYS A 72 -37.81 -5.30 24.92
CA LYS A 72 -37.96 -5.39 23.46
C LYS A 72 -37.10 -4.33 22.74
N LYS A 73 -37.08 -3.09 23.23
CA LYS A 73 -36.21 -2.02 22.75
C LYS A 73 -34.74 -2.40 22.83
N ARG A 74 -34.27 -2.91 23.99
CA ARG A 74 -32.88 -3.35 24.16
C ARG A 74 -32.49 -4.48 23.20
N PHE A 75 -33.40 -5.41 22.93
CA PHE A 75 -33.18 -6.44 21.91
C PHE A 75 -33.02 -5.84 20.51
N GLN A 76 -33.84 -4.83 20.15
CA GLN A 76 -33.71 -4.13 18.87
C GLN A 76 -32.39 -3.37 18.74
N GLU A 77 -31.91 -2.74 19.82
CA GLU A 77 -30.60 -2.09 19.86
C GLU A 77 -29.48 -3.09 19.53
N ASN A 78 -29.50 -4.27 20.15
CA ASN A 78 -28.53 -5.34 19.85
C ASN A 78 -28.60 -5.80 18.39
N VAL A 79 -29.81 -5.87 17.81
CA VAL A 79 -29.99 -6.25 16.40
C VAL A 79 -29.43 -5.16 15.47
N ILE A 80 -29.66 -3.88 15.79
CA ILE A 80 -29.09 -2.76 15.04
C ILE A 80 -27.56 -2.81 15.13
N GLU A 81 -26.98 -3.02 16.30
CA GLU A 81 -25.52 -3.11 16.47
C GLU A 81 -24.92 -4.25 15.63
N ARG A 82 -25.54 -5.44 15.63
CA ARG A 82 -25.10 -6.55 14.76
C ARG A 82 -25.22 -6.20 13.28
N THR A 83 -26.28 -5.50 12.90
CA THR A 83 -26.52 -5.08 11.52
C THR A 83 -25.50 -4.02 11.07
N LEU A 84 -25.11 -3.10 11.95
CA LEU A 84 -24.05 -2.12 11.68
C LEU A 84 -22.70 -2.81 11.48
N LYS A 85 -22.37 -3.84 12.28
CA LYS A 85 -21.16 -4.66 12.04
C LYS A 85 -21.20 -5.36 10.68
N GLN A 86 -22.37 -5.83 10.24
CA GLN A 86 -22.53 -6.40 8.90
C GLN A 86 -22.36 -5.34 7.80
N LEU A 87 -22.81 -4.10 8.05
CA LEU A 87 -22.60 -2.99 7.14
C LEU A 87 -21.10 -2.70 6.96
N ASP A 88 -20.34 -2.61 8.07
CA ASP A 88 -18.89 -2.41 8.04
C ASP A 88 -18.18 -3.52 7.25
N ASN A 89 -18.62 -4.77 7.41
CA ASN A 89 -18.07 -5.90 6.65
C ASN A 89 -18.34 -5.77 5.14
N ILE A 90 -19.52 -5.29 4.74
CA ILE A 90 -19.84 -5.08 3.32
C ILE A 90 -19.03 -3.91 2.75
N ASP A 91 -18.90 -2.82 3.50
CA ASP A 91 -18.09 -1.69 3.06
C ASP A 91 -16.61 -2.09 2.88
N ARG A 92 -16.06 -2.92 3.77
CA ARG A 92 -14.72 -3.54 3.58
C ARG A 92 -14.65 -4.39 2.31
N MET A 93 -15.60 -5.30 2.10
CA MET A 93 -15.61 -6.14 0.89
C MET A 93 -15.68 -5.32 -0.41
N VAL A 94 -16.42 -4.20 -0.40
CA VAL A 94 -16.45 -3.28 -1.56
C VAL A 94 -15.08 -2.66 -1.80
N HIS A 95 -14.40 -2.17 -0.76
CA HIS A 95 -13.06 -1.62 -0.88
C HIS A 95 -12.03 -2.66 -1.33
N ASP A 96 -12.11 -3.88 -0.81
CA ASP A 96 -11.20 -4.97 -1.19
C ASP A 96 -11.36 -5.34 -2.68
N LEU A 97 -12.60 -5.35 -3.19
CA LEU A 97 -12.86 -5.59 -4.62
C LEU A 97 -12.39 -4.43 -5.50
N GLU A 98 -12.63 -3.18 -5.08
CA GLU A 98 -12.16 -1.99 -5.81
C GLU A 98 -10.62 -1.97 -5.86
N PHE A 99 -9.95 -2.40 -4.78
CA PHE A 99 -8.51 -2.55 -4.75
C PHE A 99 -8.02 -3.71 -5.64
N ALA A 100 -8.72 -4.84 -5.66
CA ALA A 100 -8.39 -5.96 -6.54
C ALA A 100 -8.47 -5.59 -8.03
N ASP A 101 -9.46 -4.75 -8.44
CA ASP A 101 -9.53 -4.22 -9.81
C ASP A 101 -8.29 -3.37 -10.15
N ILE A 102 -7.88 -2.48 -9.24
CA ILE A 102 -6.65 -1.69 -9.41
C ILE A 102 -5.42 -2.61 -9.54
N GLN A 103 -5.31 -3.63 -8.67
CA GLN A 103 -4.21 -4.59 -8.72
C GLN A 103 -4.18 -5.34 -10.05
N GLN A 104 -5.34 -5.78 -10.56
CA GLN A 104 -5.43 -6.43 -11.86
C GLN A 104 -4.92 -5.52 -12.97
N ARG A 105 -5.35 -4.26 -13.00
CA ARG A 105 -4.89 -3.28 -14.01
C ARG A 105 -3.38 -3.03 -13.94
N VAL A 106 -2.80 -2.99 -12.74
CA VAL A 106 -1.34 -2.86 -12.57
C VAL A 106 -0.62 -4.08 -13.14
N VAL A 107 -1.11 -5.30 -12.87
CA VAL A 107 -0.54 -6.53 -13.42
C VAL A 107 -0.65 -6.58 -14.94
N GLU A 108 -1.79 -6.17 -15.50
CA GLU A 108 -1.98 -6.07 -16.95
C GLU A 108 -1.02 -5.05 -17.57
N GLY A 109 -0.82 -3.89 -16.93
CA GLY A 109 0.16 -2.89 -17.35
C GLY A 109 1.60 -3.42 -17.32
N LEU A 110 1.99 -4.14 -16.27
CA LEU A 110 3.30 -4.80 -16.18
C LEU A 110 3.48 -5.87 -17.26
N ARG A 111 2.42 -6.64 -17.57
CA ARG A 111 2.45 -7.64 -18.64
C ARG A 111 2.64 -6.99 -20.00
N GLN A 112 1.89 -5.93 -20.30
CA GLN A 112 2.04 -5.17 -21.54
C GLN A 112 3.43 -4.54 -21.66
N GLY A 113 3.97 -3.99 -20.56
CA GLY A 113 5.34 -3.47 -20.51
C GLY A 113 6.39 -4.56 -20.76
N ASN A 114 6.24 -5.75 -20.18
CA ASN A 114 7.12 -6.89 -20.43
C ASN A 114 7.05 -7.35 -21.90
N ASP A 115 5.85 -7.44 -22.47
CA ASP A 115 5.66 -7.80 -23.87
C ASP A 115 6.24 -6.73 -24.83
N ALA A 116 6.15 -5.45 -24.48
CA ALA A 116 6.80 -4.37 -25.22
C ALA A 116 8.34 -4.47 -25.14
N LEU A 117 8.89 -4.71 -23.94
CA LEU A 117 10.33 -4.93 -23.77
C LEU A 117 10.82 -6.15 -24.55
N LYS A 118 10.06 -7.25 -24.57
CA LYS A 118 10.39 -8.41 -25.40
C LYS A 118 10.43 -8.09 -26.89
N LYS A 119 9.48 -7.30 -27.38
CA LYS A 119 9.48 -6.85 -28.78
C LYS A 119 10.67 -5.95 -29.10
N ILE A 120 11.01 -5.04 -28.19
CA ILE A 120 12.18 -4.17 -28.34
C ILE A 120 13.46 -5.02 -28.35
N ASN A 121 13.62 -5.95 -27.42
CA ASN A 121 14.76 -6.86 -27.37
C ASN A 121 14.84 -7.79 -28.59
N ALA A 122 13.71 -8.13 -29.21
CA ALA A 122 13.65 -8.90 -30.46
C ALA A 122 13.79 -8.03 -31.72
N ILE A 123 13.85 -6.71 -31.60
CA ILE A 123 14.19 -5.82 -32.72
C ILE A 123 15.68 -5.49 -32.66
N PHE A 124 16.24 -5.35 -31.45
CA PHE A 124 17.68 -5.35 -31.20
C PHE A 124 18.28 -6.78 -31.23
N ASP A 125 17.76 -7.62 -32.13
CA ASP A 125 18.09 -9.04 -32.24
C ASP A 125 19.61 -9.27 -32.19
N MET A 126 19.98 -10.45 -31.65
CA MET A 126 21.36 -10.86 -31.39
C MET A 126 22.34 -10.60 -32.54
N ASP A 127 21.89 -10.56 -33.80
CA ASP A 127 22.71 -10.29 -34.98
C ASP A 127 23.30 -8.87 -35.00
N GLU A 128 22.58 -7.83 -34.56
CA GLU A 128 23.13 -6.47 -34.46
C GLU A 128 24.12 -6.33 -33.30
N ILE A 129 23.87 -7.05 -32.20
CA ILE A 129 24.77 -7.09 -31.05
C ILE A 129 26.04 -7.90 -31.39
N GLU A 130 25.91 -9.02 -32.08
CA GLU A 130 27.01 -9.88 -32.54
C GLU A 130 27.85 -9.15 -33.59
N LYS A 131 27.23 -8.49 -34.57
CA LYS A 131 27.93 -7.64 -35.54
C LYS A 131 28.64 -6.45 -34.88
N LEU A 132 28.02 -5.79 -33.89
CA LEU A 132 28.68 -4.73 -33.14
C LEU A 132 29.86 -5.25 -32.31
N MET A 133 29.73 -6.44 -31.71
CA MET A 133 30.83 -7.09 -30.99
C MET A 133 31.96 -7.52 -31.92
N GLU A 134 31.66 -8.04 -33.10
CA GLU A 134 32.64 -8.37 -34.15
C GLU A 134 33.34 -7.10 -34.65
N GLU A 135 32.60 -6.04 -35.00
CA GLU A 135 33.17 -4.75 -35.43
C GLU A 135 34.05 -4.12 -34.35
N THR A 136 33.65 -4.21 -33.07
CA THR A 136 34.47 -3.70 -31.95
C THR A 136 35.72 -4.54 -31.75
N LYS A 137 35.63 -5.86 -31.92
CA LYS A 137 36.76 -6.76 -31.78
C LYS A 137 37.75 -6.58 -32.93
N GLU A 138 37.29 -6.47 -34.17
CA GLU A 138 38.13 -6.16 -35.33
C GLU A 138 38.79 -4.78 -35.19
N ALA A 139 38.07 -3.76 -34.71
CA ALA A 139 38.66 -2.44 -34.46
C ALA A 139 39.71 -2.48 -33.34
N ALA A 140 39.50 -3.27 -32.28
CA ALA A 140 40.48 -3.47 -31.21
C ALA A 140 41.73 -4.22 -31.72
N GLU A 141 41.55 -5.29 -32.50
CA GLU A 141 42.64 -6.03 -33.13
C GLU A 141 43.44 -5.15 -34.11
N TYR A 142 42.77 -4.31 -34.90
CA TYR A 142 43.42 -3.36 -35.80
C TYR A 142 44.18 -2.26 -35.02
N GLN A 143 43.63 -1.80 -33.90
CA GLN A 143 44.34 -0.86 -33.02
C GLN A 143 45.58 -1.51 -32.39
N GLU A 144 45.49 -2.77 -31.96
CA GLU A 144 46.62 -3.54 -31.45
C GLU A 144 47.66 -3.82 -32.54
N GLU A 145 47.24 -4.11 -33.77
CA GLU A 145 48.15 -4.28 -34.92
C GLU A 145 48.87 -2.98 -35.24
N ILE A 146 48.16 -1.84 -35.29
CA ILE A 146 48.77 -0.52 -35.45
C ILE A 146 49.74 -0.24 -34.31
N SER A 147 49.34 -0.47 -33.06
CA SER A 147 50.20 -0.29 -31.90
C SER A 147 51.45 -1.18 -31.97
N ALA A 148 51.32 -2.45 -32.36
CA ALA A 148 52.44 -3.38 -32.51
C ALA A 148 53.39 -2.98 -33.65
N LEU A 149 52.85 -2.52 -34.79
CA LEU A 149 53.63 -2.01 -35.91
C LEU A 149 54.39 -0.72 -35.54
N LEU A 150 53.74 0.20 -34.83
CA LEU A 150 54.36 1.43 -34.35
C LEU A 150 55.44 1.14 -33.30
N THR A 151 55.15 0.32 -32.28
CA THR A 151 56.14 -0.06 -31.26
C THR A 151 57.32 -0.85 -31.84
N GLY A 152 57.13 -1.60 -32.93
CA GLY A 152 58.20 -2.31 -33.63
C GLY A 152 59.09 -1.41 -34.50
N GLN A 153 58.65 -0.22 -34.86
CA GLN A 153 59.38 0.74 -35.72
C GLN A 153 59.94 1.95 -34.98
N LEU A 154 59.38 2.31 -33.83
CA LEU A 154 59.83 3.44 -33.01
C LEU A 154 61.02 3.04 -32.12
N SER A 155 62.00 3.92 -32.01
CA SER A 155 63.10 3.76 -31.06
C SER A 155 62.68 4.25 -29.66
N ASN A 156 63.35 3.80 -28.60
CA ASN A 156 63.01 4.21 -27.22
C ASN A 156 63.05 5.73 -27.03
N THR A 157 63.92 6.44 -27.77
CA THR A 157 64.00 7.91 -27.73
C THR A 157 62.80 8.58 -28.39
N ASP A 158 62.25 8.00 -29.46
CA ASP A 158 61.07 8.54 -30.14
C ASP A 158 59.81 8.39 -29.27
N VAL A 159 59.75 7.32 -28.47
CA VAL A 159 58.67 7.08 -27.50
C VAL A 159 58.72 8.09 -26.35
N GLU A 160 59.91 8.35 -25.80
CA GLU A 160 60.10 9.35 -24.73
C GLU A 160 59.76 10.79 -25.18
N GLU A 161 60.09 11.17 -26.42
CA GLU A 161 59.71 12.46 -26.99
C GLU A 161 58.18 12.59 -27.17
N ALA A 162 57.51 11.54 -27.66
CA ALA A 162 56.06 11.51 -27.82
C ALA A 162 55.32 11.55 -26.47
N GLU A 163 55.84 10.90 -25.44
CA GLU A 163 55.30 10.97 -24.07
C GLU A 163 55.40 12.40 -23.51
N HIS A 164 56.53 13.08 -23.72
CA HIS A 164 56.71 14.47 -23.29
C HIS A 164 55.78 15.45 -24.04
N GLU A 165 55.59 15.26 -25.35
CA GLU A 165 54.61 16.05 -26.13
C GLU A 165 53.17 15.82 -25.64
N LEU A 166 52.81 14.57 -25.32
CA LEU A 166 51.50 14.24 -24.76
C LEU A 166 51.27 14.91 -23.39
N GLU A 167 52.29 14.90 -22.51
CA GLU A 167 52.24 15.61 -21.22
C GLU A 167 52.05 17.13 -21.41
N GLN A 168 52.72 17.72 -22.38
CA GLN A 168 52.58 19.14 -22.69
C GLN A 168 51.17 19.49 -23.21
N LEU A 169 50.59 18.63 -24.05
CA LEU A 169 49.21 18.79 -24.53
C LEU A 169 48.19 18.62 -23.40
N LEU A 170 48.35 17.63 -22.53
CA LEU A 170 47.48 17.45 -21.35
C LEU A 170 47.57 18.64 -20.39
N ALA A 171 48.76 19.17 -20.13
CA ALA A 171 48.95 20.36 -19.32
C ALA A 171 48.27 21.61 -19.93
N SER A 172 48.29 21.75 -21.25
CA SER A 172 47.61 22.85 -21.96
C SER A 172 46.08 22.73 -21.96
N GLN A 173 45.55 21.50 -21.99
CA GLN A 173 44.10 21.25 -22.01
C GLN A 173 43.45 21.47 -20.63
N VAL A 174 44.19 21.28 -19.54
CA VAL A 174 43.73 21.59 -18.18
C VAL A 174 43.64 23.10 -17.93
N SER A 175 44.43 23.93 -18.64
CA SER A 175 44.35 25.39 -18.52
C SER A 175 43.18 26.06 -19.24
N ASP A 176 42.56 25.39 -20.23
CA ASP A 176 41.47 25.96 -21.05
C ASP A 176 40.05 25.62 -20.54
N VAL A 177 39.93 24.85 -19.44
CA VAL A 177 38.63 24.65 -18.78
C VAL A 177 38.32 25.85 -17.88
N VAL A 178 37.86 26.95 -18.49
CA VAL A 178 37.11 27.98 -17.76
C VAL A 178 35.74 27.39 -17.44
N LEU A 179 35.62 26.79 -16.25
CA LEU A 179 34.31 26.46 -15.69
C LEU A 179 33.51 27.77 -15.59
N PRO A 180 32.31 27.88 -16.21
CA PRO A 180 31.51 29.09 -16.12
C PRO A 180 31.14 29.36 -14.66
N ASP A 181 31.36 30.60 -14.22
CA ASP A 181 31.06 31.02 -12.85
C ASP A 181 29.55 30.89 -12.60
N VAL A 182 29.19 30.28 -11.46
CA VAL A 182 27.79 30.00 -11.12
C VAL A 182 27.06 31.34 -11.01
N PRO A 183 25.93 31.56 -11.73
CA PRO A 183 25.22 32.83 -11.67
C PRO A 183 24.79 33.18 -10.24
N ALA A 184 25.40 34.20 -9.65
CA ALA A 184 25.07 34.71 -8.31
C ALA A 184 23.80 35.57 -8.29
N HIS A 185 22.77 35.18 -9.05
CA HIS A 185 21.51 35.90 -8.99
C HIS A 185 20.74 35.43 -7.76
N GLU A 186 20.61 36.29 -6.75
CA GLU A 186 19.70 36.07 -5.63
C GLU A 186 18.30 35.78 -6.20
N LEU A 187 17.84 34.55 -5.98
CA LEU A 187 16.51 34.13 -6.39
C LEU A 187 15.49 35.05 -5.72
N PRO A 188 14.46 35.52 -6.46
CA PRO A 188 13.48 36.45 -5.93
C PRO A 188 12.86 35.89 -4.66
N HIS A 189 12.96 36.67 -3.58
CA HIS A 189 12.46 36.32 -2.26
C HIS A 189 10.93 36.23 -2.32
N ARG A 190 10.42 35.04 -2.63
CA ARG A 190 9.00 34.73 -2.51
C ARG A 190 8.65 34.78 -1.03
N GLU A 191 7.86 35.77 -0.61
CA GLU A 191 7.24 35.77 0.71
C GLU A 191 6.45 34.47 0.86
N ARG A 192 7.04 33.51 1.58
CA ARG A 192 6.38 32.25 1.93
C ARG A 192 5.35 32.58 3.01
N GLU A 193 4.11 32.80 2.59
CA GLU A 193 2.98 32.47 3.44
C GLU A 193 3.14 30.99 3.84
N LYS A 194 3.13 30.77 5.16
CA LYS A 194 3.28 29.46 5.79
C LYS A 194 2.20 28.51 5.27
N SER A 195 2.58 27.61 4.38
CA SER A 195 1.94 26.30 4.27
C SER A 195 3.03 25.24 4.25
N ARG A 196 2.95 24.36 5.25
CA ARG A 196 3.90 23.28 5.52
C ARG A 196 3.78 22.21 4.41
N MET A 197 4.88 21.45 4.25
CA MET A 197 5.17 20.40 3.23
C MET A 197 5.72 21.00 1.92
N GLY A 198 6.91 20.71 1.38
CA GLY A 198 8.01 19.78 1.65
C GLY A 198 9.03 19.93 0.49
N GLY A 199 10.25 19.38 0.61
CA GLY A 199 11.24 19.32 -0.48
C GLY A 199 12.67 19.19 0.05
N GLU A 200 13.15 17.99 0.39
CA GLU A 200 14.00 17.13 -0.48
C GLU A 200 15.44 17.06 0.05
N GLY A 201 15.54 16.56 1.27
CA GLY A 201 16.74 15.92 1.84
C GLY A 201 16.38 14.79 2.83
N CYS A 202 15.09 14.44 2.94
CA CYS A 202 14.55 13.65 4.03
C CYS A 202 14.02 12.27 3.61
N GLY A 203 14.11 11.87 2.34
CA GLY A 203 13.50 10.62 1.87
C GLY A 203 14.19 9.36 2.42
N LEU A 204 15.52 9.31 2.39
CA LEU A 204 16.28 8.16 2.88
C LEU A 204 16.28 8.07 4.41
N LEU A 205 16.29 9.20 5.11
CA LEU A 205 16.26 9.24 6.58
C LEU A 205 14.85 9.01 7.15
N GLU A 206 13.79 9.48 6.48
CA GLU A 206 12.41 9.19 6.90
C GLU A 206 12.00 7.76 6.59
N LEU A 207 12.39 7.20 5.43
CA LEU A 207 12.14 5.79 5.13
C LEU A 207 12.94 4.86 6.04
N THR A 208 14.18 5.23 6.41
CA THR A 208 14.93 4.46 7.43
C THR A 208 14.35 4.64 8.83
N ALA A 209 13.85 5.83 9.20
CA ALA A 209 13.18 6.05 10.48
C ALA A 209 11.84 5.30 10.59
N ILE A 210 11.03 5.27 9.52
CA ILE A 210 9.76 4.52 9.47
C ILE A 210 10.05 3.01 9.54
N THR A 211 11.03 2.51 8.77
CA THR A 211 11.40 1.08 8.83
C THR A 211 12.05 0.69 10.17
N LEU A 212 12.79 1.59 10.83
CA LEU A 212 13.31 1.38 12.19
C LEU A 212 12.21 1.41 13.24
N LEU A 213 11.20 2.28 13.11
CA LEU A 213 10.03 2.31 13.98
C LEU A 213 9.17 1.06 13.82
N GLU A 214 8.94 0.58 12.59
CA GLU A 214 8.23 -0.68 12.34
C GLU A 214 8.99 -1.88 12.90
N LYS A 215 10.33 -1.92 12.76
CA LYS A 215 11.16 -2.94 13.39
C LYS A 215 11.09 -2.86 14.92
N ARG A 216 11.09 -1.66 15.51
CA ARG A 216 10.99 -1.44 16.96
C ARG A 216 9.63 -1.87 17.51
N VAL A 217 8.54 -1.53 16.83
CA VAL A 217 7.18 -1.96 17.18
C VAL A 217 7.05 -3.48 17.07
N LYS A 218 7.66 -4.10 16.05
CA LYS A 218 7.69 -5.57 15.91
C LYS A 218 8.50 -6.24 17.03
N TYR A 219 9.61 -5.64 17.45
CA TYR A 219 10.44 -6.14 18.54
C TYR A 219 9.74 -5.99 19.91
N GLU A 220 9.09 -4.86 20.18
CA GLU A 220 8.29 -4.65 21.39
C GLU A 220 7.08 -5.60 21.44
N ARG A 221 6.42 -5.85 20.29
CA ARG A 221 5.31 -6.81 20.21
C ARG A 221 5.79 -8.25 20.40
N MET A 222 7.00 -8.59 19.92
CA MET A 222 7.63 -9.88 20.17
C MET A 222 8.03 -10.02 21.65
N LEU A 223 8.59 -8.98 22.27
CA LEU A 223 8.93 -8.96 23.70
C LEU A 223 7.68 -9.05 24.60
N LEU A 224 6.59 -8.35 24.26
CA LEU A 224 5.30 -8.49 24.93
C LEU A 224 4.70 -9.90 24.74
N GLY A 225 4.89 -10.50 23.56
CA GLY A 225 4.53 -11.90 23.29
C GLY A 225 5.32 -12.89 24.15
N VAL A 226 6.63 -12.71 24.28
CA VAL A 226 7.48 -13.55 25.13
C VAL A 226 7.19 -13.30 26.62
N ALA A 227 6.89 -12.06 27.02
CA ALA A 227 6.48 -11.74 28.39
C ALA A 227 5.13 -12.38 28.76
N THR A 228 4.14 -12.34 27.85
CA THR A 228 2.84 -13.00 28.06
C THR A 228 2.94 -14.52 28.05
N LEU A 229 3.80 -15.10 27.20
CA LEU A 229 4.14 -16.53 27.24
C LEU A 229 4.84 -16.91 28.55
N LYS A 230 5.78 -16.10 29.03
CA LYS A 230 6.49 -16.35 30.30
C LYS A 230 5.57 -16.17 31.52
N GLN A 231 4.66 -15.19 31.49
CA GLN A 231 3.62 -15.01 32.50
C GLN A 231 2.65 -16.21 32.53
N SER A 232 2.22 -16.66 31.35
CA SER A 232 1.33 -17.83 31.22
C SER A 232 2.02 -19.11 31.66
N PHE A 233 3.31 -19.28 31.36
CA PHE A 233 4.12 -20.42 31.78
C PHE A 233 4.39 -20.42 33.30
N TRP A 234 4.61 -19.23 33.89
CA TRP A 234 4.75 -19.09 35.35
C TRP A 234 3.42 -19.34 36.07
N SER A 235 2.29 -18.88 35.50
CA SER A 235 0.95 -19.20 36.02
C SER A 235 0.59 -20.68 35.87
N PHE A 236 0.94 -21.32 34.75
CA PHE A 236 0.75 -22.78 34.58
C PHE A 236 1.62 -23.59 35.55
N GLY A 237 2.88 -23.21 35.73
CA GLY A 237 3.77 -23.84 36.71
C GLY A 237 3.32 -23.65 38.16
N ALA A 238 2.75 -22.48 38.50
CA ALA A 238 2.17 -22.24 39.82
C ALA A 238 0.91 -23.07 40.07
N ILE A 239 0.08 -23.29 39.05
CA ILE A 239 -1.13 -24.14 39.13
C ILE A 239 -0.73 -25.62 39.31
N GLU A 240 0.29 -26.10 38.59
CA GLU A 240 0.77 -27.48 38.70
C GLU A 240 1.45 -27.76 40.06
N ALA A 241 2.15 -26.78 40.62
CA ALA A 241 2.72 -26.86 41.98
C ALA A 241 1.64 -26.89 43.07
N MET A 242 0.55 -26.12 42.91
CA MET A 242 -0.59 -26.17 43.84
C MET A 242 -1.35 -27.50 43.76
N GLN A 243 -1.39 -28.15 42.60
CA GLN A 243 -2.06 -29.44 42.43
C GLN A 243 -1.26 -30.62 43.01
N LYS A 244 0.07 -30.51 43.10
CA LYS A 244 0.93 -31.51 43.77
C LYS A 244 0.95 -31.38 45.30
N HIS A 245 0.79 -30.18 45.86
CA HIS A 245 0.76 -29.97 47.32
C HIS A 245 -0.63 -30.04 47.96
N GLY A 246 -1.71 -30.13 47.16
CA GLY A 246 -3.09 -30.25 47.66
C GLY A 246 -3.53 -31.66 48.09
N LYS A 247 -2.64 -32.66 48.09
CA LYS A 247 -2.93 -34.04 48.53
C LYS A 247 -1.98 -34.51 49.63
N SER A 248 -2.02 -33.85 50.77
CA SER A 248 -1.49 -34.42 52.02
C SER A 248 -2.13 -33.71 53.21
N GLN A 249 -3.34 -34.15 53.60
CA GLN A 249 -3.76 -34.10 54.99
C GLN A 249 -3.15 -35.32 55.70
N PRO A 250 -2.44 -35.17 56.82
CA PRO A 250 -2.39 -36.21 57.83
C PRO A 250 -3.45 -35.92 58.88
N THR A 251 -4.28 -36.93 59.08
CA THR A 251 -5.33 -37.08 60.09
C THR A 251 -4.78 -36.91 61.51
N LEU A 252 -5.55 -36.21 62.34
CA LEU A 252 -5.45 -36.22 63.79
C LEU A 252 -5.73 -37.64 64.31
N GLU A 253 -4.80 -38.24 65.04
CA GLU A 253 -5.09 -39.29 66.02
C GLU A 253 -4.50 -38.87 67.38
N GLU A 254 -5.41 -38.72 68.35
CA GLU A 254 -5.13 -38.61 69.79
C GLU A 254 -4.66 -39.98 70.34
N PRO A 255 -3.93 -39.96 71.46
CA PRO A 255 -4.58 -40.45 72.68
C PRO A 255 -4.54 -39.46 73.86
#